data_AF-A0A1H2PI52-F1
#
_entry.id   AF-A0A1H2PI52-F1
#
_cell.length_a   1.000
_cell.length_b   1.000
_cell.length_c   1.000
_cell.angle_alpha   90.00
_cell.angle_beta   90.00
_cell.angle_gamma   90.00
#
_symmetry.space_group_name_H-M   'P 1'
#
loop_
_entity.id
_entity.type
_entity.pdbx_description
1 polymer ?
#
loop_
_entity_poly.entity_id
_entity_poly.type
_entity_poly.pdbx_seq_one_letter_code
_entity_poly.pdbx_strand_id
1 'polypeptide(L)'
;MRLSTLAETLTRAPHHKGLGRHALLAGMVALALGAGGAGTAWAKNGTDKPPVKGATPPFATPTLPDPVFANPNAVHGFDVTGFIQNMTLDATNVNCPGTTDPARYGGTVQLNGVTITVPCNTIMQMPANTLSWADFVHGGSLALNKTPPAYPSFEIHVVGNFVADKKIAGLIYVSQQSTNVGNGYISRIDYTNGNIEVDSGNPSQPTIIQINDPNGRFGRAQSPDPRFSVDDANPTIHAATGYPMCVPRSISGDDALCPQKNRPKVVTPTTTNNCRNFSQAGVTLPASGELSQPAVGQVYCSQFVMKRFSDATRTATDPDPTQQAPFEVGDFISYAGTLFKSATTGSPDFISAHTIEANVGIYTQPGTQPSYLAIGEFGVGTADPAVTAIGGADQETQDRIFLEASTTDIKTPVDIYLIDVNPTTGAQTNRWVTPFEMTGECNPATGLGTACLGASGGITTQNVGAQPQRARLRATKAPTGLLSQPTRTLRVVARSLCVPQNSLSQTGVDNCIQNASRLTVANGLTAGQYVAPVFEFIFPEGVRPGDPNVPNDFWHLPFIRNGEGASTPTGVGPLEPTPW
;
A
#
# COMPACT_ATOMS: atom_id res chain seq x y z
N MET A 1 17.62 66.24 31.67
CA MET A 1 16.36 66.97 32.00
C MET A 1 15.26 66.36 31.12
N ARG A 2 14.09 65.97 31.64
CA ARG A 2 12.93 66.82 32.05
C ARG A 2 12.40 67.64 30.87
N LEU A 3 11.11 67.64 30.48
CA LEU A 3 9.86 67.00 30.97
C LEU A 3 9.06 66.49 29.71
N SER A 4 8.22 65.44 29.75
CA SER A 4 6.75 65.44 29.99
C SER A 4 5.94 66.48 29.18
N THR A 5 4.67 66.28 28.79
CA THR A 5 3.58 65.31 29.12
C THR A 5 2.68 65.21 27.85
N LEU A 6 1.53 64.54 27.69
CA LEU A 6 0.41 63.87 28.42
C LEU A 6 -0.18 62.83 27.39
N ALA A 7 -1.14 61.93 27.59
CA ALA A 7 -2.09 61.56 28.65
C ALA A 7 -2.48 60.04 28.53
N GLU A 8 -3.49 59.59 29.27
CA GLU A 8 -4.13 58.26 29.19
C GLU A 8 -5.67 58.39 29.16
N THR A 9 -6.37 57.35 28.68
CA THR A 9 -7.66 56.92 29.24
C THR A 9 -7.77 55.38 29.22
N LEU A 10 -8.20 54.77 30.32
CA LEU A 10 -8.22 53.31 30.52
C LEU A 10 -9.56 52.65 30.12
N THR A 11 -9.52 51.30 30.01
CA THR A 11 -10.52 50.24 30.33
C THR A 11 -10.80 49.24 29.18
N ARG A 12 -11.00 47.92 29.41
CA ARG A 12 -10.69 46.99 30.53
C ARG A 12 -10.68 45.55 29.96
N ALA A 13 -9.88 44.63 30.52
CA ALA A 13 -9.72 43.26 29.99
C ALA A 13 -10.91 42.31 30.32
N PRO A 14 -10.98 41.10 29.72
CA PRO A 14 -10.22 39.97 30.29
C PRO A 14 -9.49 39.05 29.27
N HIS A 15 -8.58 38.22 29.78
CA HIS A 15 -7.94 37.12 29.02
C HIS A 15 -8.92 36.00 28.66
N HIS A 16 -8.67 35.33 27.52
CA HIS A 16 -8.92 33.89 27.40
C HIS A 16 -7.62 33.16 27.01
N LYS A 17 -7.33 32.05 27.69
CA LYS A 17 -6.29 31.09 27.29
C LYS A 17 -6.89 30.12 26.27
N GLY A 18 -6.19 29.84 25.17
CA GLY A 18 -6.76 29.02 24.09
C GLY A 18 -5.78 28.59 23.00
N LEU A 19 -4.55 28.16 23.34
CA LEU A 19 -3.66 27.57 22.34
C LEU A 19 -4.08 26.11 22.08
N GLY A 20 -4.96 25.91 21.11
CA GLY A 20 -5.51 24.60 20.76
C GLY A 20 -4.46 23.68 20.15
N ARG A 21 -4.19 22.55 20.81
CA ARG A 21 -3.40 21.44 20.25
C ARG A 21 -4.08 20.89 19.00
N HIS A 22 -3.57 21.23 17.83
CA HIS A 22 -3.95 20.57 16.59
C HIS A 22 -3.16 19.25 16.49
N ALA A 23 -3.87 18.14 16.42
CA ALA A 23 -3.25 16.82 16.36
C ALA A 23 -2.91 16.46 14.91
N LEU A 24 -1.62 16.41 14.60
CA LEU A 24 -1.12 15.69 13.43
C LEU A 24 -1.31 14.19 13.68
N LEU A 25 -2.36 13.62 13.07
CA LEU A 25 -2.61 12.19 12.97
C LEU A 25 -2.59 11.82 11.49
N ALA A 26 -1.87 10.76 11.15
CA ALA A 26 -1.57 10.41 9.78
C ALA A 26 -2.79 9.86 9.03
N GLY A 27 -2.99 10.33 7.79
CA GLY A 27 -3.45 9.48 6.70
C GLY A 27 -2.24 8.95 5.94
N MET A 28 -2.27 7.71 5.50
CA MET A 28 -1.21 7.06 4.72
C MET A 28 -1.67 6.79 3.29
N VAL A 29 -1.96 7.86 2.54
CA VAL A 29 -1.82 7.79 1.09
C VAL A 29 -0.32 7.75 0.80
N ALA A 30 0.19 6.56 0.48
CA ALA A 30 1.62 6.34 0.26
C ALA A 30 2.11 7.12 -0.98
N LEU A 31 3.01 8.06 -0.77
CA LEU A 31 3.70 8.81 -1.82
C LEU A 31 5.17 8.96 -1.44
N ALA A 32 6.06 8.36 -2.22
CA ALA A 32 7.50 8.45 -2.02
C ALA A 32 8.02 9.84 -2.47
N LEU A 33 7.97 10.82 -1.56
CA LEU A 33 8.60 12.13 -1.75
C LEU A 33 9.62 12.39 -0.64
N GLY A 34 10.89 12.08 -0.94
CA GLY A 34 12.00 12.24 -0.01
C GLY A 34 12.33 13.71 0.28
N ALA A 35 11.91 14.20 1.45
CA ALA A 35 12.35 15.49 2.00
C ALA A 35 12.50 15.41 3.54
N GLY A 36 13.74 15.43 4.02
CA GLY A 36 14.03 15.35 5.45
C GLY A 36 13.69 16.65 6.20
N GLY A 37 12.81 16.57 7.20
CA GLY A 37 12.43 17.71 8.05
C GLY A 37 12.20 17.31 9.50
N ALA A 38 13.09 17.73 10.42
CA ALA A 38 13.07 17.31 11.81
C ALA A 38 12.00 18.03 12.66
N GLY A 39 10.77 17.53 12.64
CA GLY A 39 9.71 17.96 13.55
C GLY A 39 9.74 17.20 14.89
N THR A 40 10.04 17.88 16.00
CA THR A 40 10.12 17.26 17.34
C THR A 40 8.74 17.00 17.96
N ALA A 41 7.98 16.08 17.38
CA ALA A 41 6.79 15.51 18.00
C ALA A 41 7.19 14.64 19.21
N TRP A 42 6.39 14.68 20.29
CA TRP A 42 6.62 13.88 21.50
C TRP A 42 6.15 12.43 21.31
N ALA A 43 6.80 11.71 20.40
CA ALA A 43 6.60 10.28 20.23
C ALA A 43 7.23 9.52 21.41
N LYS A 44 6.47 8.57 21.99
CA LYS A 44 7.12 7.45 22.70
C LYS A 44 7.94 6.66 21.67
N ASN A 45 9.10 6.16 22.09
CA ASN A 45 10.07 5.43 21.26
C ASN A 45 9.41 4.50 20.22
N GLY A 46 9.82 4.60 18.96
CA GLY A 46 9.42 3.64 17.93
C GLY A 46 9.88 2.23 18.34
N THR A 47 8.93 1.31 18.46
CA THR A 47 9.15 -0.03 19.02
C THR A 47 9.58 -1.05 17.96
N ASP A 48 10.56 -0.69 17.13
CA ASP A 48 11.34 -1.65 16.36
C ASP A 48 12.55 -2.03 17.22
N LYS A 49 12.57 -3.26 17.77
CA LYS A 49 13.84 -3.86 18.19
C LYS A 49 14.59 -4.16 16.89
N PRO A 50 15.81 -3.64 16.65
CA PRO A 50 16.56 -4.05 15.48
C PRO A 50 16.80 -5.56 15.51
N PRO A 51 16.89 -6.23 14.35
CA PRO A 51 17.14 -7.66 14.26
C PRO A 51 18.31 -8.07 15.15
N VAL A 52 18.15 -9.16 15.89
CA VAL A 52 19.01 -9.49 17.03
C VAL A 52 20.44 -9.68 16.53
N LYS A 53 21.36 -8.80 16.93
CA LYS A 53 22.71 -8.71 16.33
C LYS A 53 23.45 -10.04 16.41
N GLY A 54 23.67 -10.67 15.24
CA GLY A 54 24.34 -11.97 15.13
C GLY A 54 23.41 -13.19 15.20
N ALA A 55 22.09 -13.02 15.16
CA ALA A 55 21.15 -14.12 15.09
C ALA A 55 21.12 -14.76 13.70
N THR A 56 21.31 -16.09 13.66
CA THR A 56 21.09 -16.92 12.47
C THR A 56 19.60 -17.13 12.26
N PRO A 57 19.03 -16.86 11.08
CA PRO A 57 17.60 -17.08 10.84
C PRO A 57 17.28 -18.59 10.80
N PRO A 58 16.03 -19.00 11.08
CA PRO A 58 15.61 -20.41 11.08
C PRO A 58 15.67 -21.06 9.69
N PHE A 59 15.73 -20.25 8.63
CA PHE A 59 15.96 -20.65 7.24
C PHE A 59 16.58 -19.45 6.50
N ALA A 60 17.27 -19.74 5.40
CA ALA A 60 17.85 -18.74 4.51
C ALA A 60 17.62 -19.15 3.05
N THR A 61 17.26 -18.18 2.21
CA THR A 61 17.30 -18.30 0.75
C THR A 61 18.72 -17.96 0.28
N PRO A 62 19.39 -18.83 -0.49
CA PRO A 62 20.66 -18.45 -1.13
C PRO A 62 20.44 -17.30 -2.10
N THR A 63 21.35 -16.32 -2.16
CA THR A 63 21.37 -15.34 -3.25
C THR A 63 21.57 -16.06 -4.60
N LEU A 64 21.00 -15.54 -5.68
CA LEU A 64 21.33 -16.00 -7.04
C LEU A 64 22.81 -15.71 -7.34
N PRO A 65 23.49 -16.47 -8.21
CA PRO A 65 24.86 -16.16 -8.62
C PRO A 65 24.89 -15.01 -9.62
N ASP A 66 25.91 -14.15 -9.59
CA ASP A 66 26.10 -13.11 -10.60
C ASP A 66 26.17 -13.69 -12.04
N PRO A 67 25.67 -12.95 -13.05
CA PRO A 67 25.88 -13.33 -14.46
C PRO A 67 27.31 -13.01 -14.91
N VAL A 68 27.72 -13.57 -16.05
CA VAL A 68 29.06 -13.31 -16.63
C VAL A 68 28.97 -12.10 -17.57
N PHE A 69 29.49 -10.96 -17.12
CA PHE A 69 29.46 -9.71 -17.88
C PHE A 69 30.57 -9.65 -18.94
N ALA A 70 30.20 -9.32 -20.18
CA ALA A 70 31.17 -9.13 -21.27
C ALA A 70 32.01 -7.85 -21.13
N ASN A 71 31.45 -6.81 -20.50
CA ASN A 71 32.16 -5.60 -20.10
C ASN A 71 31.46 -4.97 -18.88
N PRO A 72 31.89 -5.29 -17.64
CA PRO A 72 31.26 -4.75 -16.42
C PRO A 72 31.25 -3.22 -16.36
N ASN A 73 32.25 -2.56 -16.97
CA ASN A 73 32.41 -1.10 -16.93
C ASN A 73 31.50 -0.37 -17.93
N ALA A 74 30.73 -1.10 -18.76
CA ALA A 74 29.70 -0.55 -19.64
C ALA A 74 28.27 -0.71 -19.07
N VAL A 75 28.16 -1.04 -17.79
CA VAL A 75 26.89 -1.12 -17.05
C VAL A 75 26.93 -0.17 -15.86
N HIS A 76 25.94 0.72 -15.77
CA HIS A 76 25.72 1.55 -14.57
C HIS A 76 24.26 2.03 -14.47
N GLY A 77 23.80 2.29 -13.25
CA GLY A 77 22.42 2.66 -12.95
C GLY A 77 21.97 3.96 -13.61
N PHE A 78 20.66 4.04 -13.85
CA PHE A 78 19.96 5.30 -14.01
C PHE A 78 18.60 5.25 -13.31
N ASP A 79 18.16 6.41 -12.87
CA ASP A 79 16.81 6.72 -12.43
C ASP A 79 16.32 7.94 -13.25
N VAL A 80 15.11 7.88 -13.79
CA VAL A 80 14.48 9.01 -14.50
C VAL A 80 12.97 9.04 -14.21
N THR A 81 12.50 10.15 -13.65
CA THR A 81 11.08 10.51 -13.60
C THR A 81 10.76 11.63 -14.60
N GLY A 82 9.59 11.55 -15.23
CA GLY A 82 9.09 12.62 -16.11
C GLY A 82 7.70 12.32 -16.66
N PHE A 83 7.16 13.26 -17.42
CA PHE A 83 5.89 13.04 -18.14
C PHE A 83 6.11 12.27 -19.44
N ILE A 84 5.22 11.34 -19.76
CA ILE A 84 5.27 10.52 -20.99
C ILE A 84 5.20 11.45 -22.22
N GLN A 85 6.33 11.65 -22.91
CA GLN A 85 6.35 12.48 -24.13
C GLN A 85 5.89 11.67 -25.35
N ASN A 86 6.32 10.41 -25.40
CA ASN A 86 5.91 9.40 -26.37
C ASN A 86 6.02 8.00 -25.73
N MET A 87 5.24 7.05 -26.22
CA MET A 87 5.36 5.63 -25.85
C MET A 87 5.04 4.74 -27.06
N THR A 88 5.77 3.63 -27.22
CA THR A 88 5.64 2.73 -28.38
C THR A 88 5.68 1.26 -27.97
N LEU A 89 5.04 0.42 -28.78
CA LEU A 89 5.12 -1.05 -28.71
C LEU A 89 5.83 -1.55 -29.98
N ASP A 90 6.64 -2.60 -29.89
CA ASP A 90 7.22 -3.25 -31.07
C ASP A 90 6.12 -3.97 -31.87
N ALA A 91 5.69 -3.34 -32.97
CA ALA A 91 4.66 -3.87 -33.86
C ALA A 91 5.10 -5.09 -34.69
N THR A 92 6.35 -5.53 -34.58
CA THR A 92 6.98 -6.55 -35.44
C THR A 92 7.57 -7.75 -34.69
N ASN A 93 7.56 -7.74 -33.34
CA ASN A 93 8.18 -8.74 -32.47
C ASN A 93 9.72 -8.90 -32.63
N VAL A 94 10.39 -8.03 -33.40
CA VAL A 94 11.80 -8.19 -33.78
C VAL A 94 12.74 -8.06 -32.57
N ASN A 95 12.36 -7.27 -31.57
CA ASN A 95 13.12 -7.11 -30.33
C ASN A 95 12.73 -8.10 -29.22
N CYS A 96 11.74 -8.97 -29.47
CA CYS A 96 11.12 -9.87 -28.47
C CYS A 96 11.12 -11.36 -28.88
N PRO A 97 12.22 -11.94 -29.39
CA PRO A 97 12.24 -13.30 -29.93
C PRO A 97 11.92 -14.40 -28.89
N GLY A 98 12.05 -14.14 -27.59
CA GLY A 98 11.65 -15.04 -26.51
C GLY A 98 10.13 -15.17 -26.28
N THR A 99 9.29 -14.42 -27.02
CA THR A 99 7.83 -14.50 -26.92
C THR A 99 7.14 -14.44 -28.30
N THR A 100 5.94 -15.00 -28.39
CA THR A 100 5.02 -14.85 -29.53
C THR A 100 3.67 -14.26 -29.11
N ASP A 101 3.55 -13.82 -27.86
CA ASP A 101 2.36 -13.23 -27.28
C ASP A 101 2.47 -11.68 -27.32
N PRO A 102 1.60 -10.99 -28.09
CA PRO A 102 1.59 -9.52 -28.17
C PRO A 102 1.40 -8.80 -26.84
N ALA A 103 0.80 -9.44 -25.83
CA ALA A 103 0.67 -8.88 -24.48
C ALA A 103 2.02 -8.81 -23.73
N ARG A 104 3.10 -9.37 -24.30
CA ARG A 104 4.44 -9.41 -23.71
C ARG A 104 5.48 -8.61 -24.49
N TYR A 105 5.07 -7.87 -25.52
CA TYR A 105 5.99 -7.10 -26.34
C TYR A 105 6.51 -5.86 -25.61
N GLY A 106 7.79 -5.55 -25.81
CA GLY A 106 8.45 -4.34 -25.32
C GLY A 106 8.32 -3.18 -26.29
N GLY A 107 9.15 -2.15 -26.11
CA GLY A 107 9.17 -0.99 -27.00
C GLY A 107 10.03 0.14 -26.44
N THR A 108 9.53 1.38 -26.49
CA THR A 108 10.23 2.54 -25.93
C THR A 108 9.30 3.54 -25.25
N VAL A 109 9.82 4.23 -24.24
CA VAL A 109 9.23 5.44 -23.66
C VAL A 109 10.19 6.62 -23.86
N GLN A 110 9.66 7.82 -24.10
CA GLN A 110 10.46 9.04 -24.19
C GLN A 110 10.14 10.00 -23.04
N LEU A 111 11.18 10.41 -22.31
CA LEU A 111 11.12 11.27 -21.14
C LEU A 111 12.21 12.35 -21.23
N ASN A 112 11.82 13.62 -21.06
CA ASN A 112 12.74 14.76 -21.07
C ASN A 112 13.67 14.81 -22.31
N GLY A 113 13.16 14.34 -23.47
CA GLY A 113 13.86 14.20 -24.74
C GLY A 113 14.56 12.84 -24.94
N VAL A 114 14.85 12.12 -23.86
CA VAL A 114 15.61 10.86 -23.86
C VAL A 114 14.69 9.67 -24.10
N THR A 115 15.03 8.83 -25.09
CA THR A 115 14.38 7.54 -25.33
C THR A 115 14.99 6.47 -24.42
N ILE A 116 14.15 5.67 -23.78
CA ILE A 116 14.53 4.50 -22.97
C ILE A 116 13.90 3.26 -23.61
N THR A 117 14.68 2.18 -23.75
CA THR A 117 14.17 0.87 -24.16
C THR A 117 13.41 0.24 -23.01
N VAL A 118 12.15 -0.15 -23.28
CA VAL A 118 11.34 -0.97 -22.38
C VAL A 118 11.45 -2.42 -22.88
N PRO A 119 12.00 -3.35 -22.07
CA PRO A 119 12.07 -4.76 -22.45
C PRO A 119 10.72 -5.39 -22.75
N CYS A 120 10.77 -6.50 -23.47
CA CYS A 120 9.72 -7.49 -23.55
C CYS A 120 9.54 -8.13 -22.16
N ASN A 121 8.35 -8.67 -21.89
CA ASN A 121 7.94 -9.20 -20.58
C ASN A 121 7.86 -8.16 -19.44
N THR A 122 8.07 -6.86 -19.68
CA THR A 122 7.97 -5.82 -18.63
C THR A 122 6.55 -5.72 -18.08
N ILE A 123 6.42 -6.02 -16.78
CA ILE A 123 5.27 -5.63 -15.94
C ILE A 123 5.58 -4.29 -15.28
N MET A 124 4.67 -3.34 -15.40
CA MET A 124 4.70 -2.05 -14.73
C MET A 124 3.85 -2.06 -13.47
N GLN A 125 4.22 -1.20 -12.52
CA GLN A 125 3.45 -0.98 -11.30
C GLN A 125 2.67 0.33 -11.37
N MET A 126 1.46 0.32 -10.86
CA MET A 126 0.54 1.46 -10.80
C MET A 126 -0.11 1.46 -9.39
N PRO A 127 -0.57 2.61 -8.85
CA PRO A 127 -0.91 2.75 -7.43
C PRO A 127 -1.87 1.70 -6.82
N ALA A 128 -2.72 1.06 -7.63
CA ALA A 128 -3.56 -0.06 -7.23
C ALA A 128 -3.75 -1.10 -8.37
N ASN A 129 -2.79 -1.19 -9.30
CA ASN A 129 -2.87 -2.10 -10.46
C ASN A 129 -1.47 -2.50 -10.96
N THR A 130 -1.35 -3.59 -11.71
CA THR A 130 -0.12 -3.96 -12.42
C THR A 130 -0.47 -4.48 -13.81
N LEU A 131 0.16 -3.90 -14.84
CA LEU A 131 -0.11 -4.21 -16.25
C LEU A 131 1.17 -4.56 -16.98
N SER A 132 1.07 -5.29 -18.09
CA SER A 132 2.18 -5.37 -19.05
C SER A 132 2.40 -3.99 -19.72
N TRP A 133 3.60 -3.79 -20.26
CA TRP A 133 3.88 -2.65 -21.15
C TRP A 133 2.88 -2.60 -22.32
N ALA A 134 2.57 -3.76 -22.92
CA ALA A 134 1.66 -3.88 -24.04
C ALA A 134 0.23 -3.45 -23.69
N ASP A 135 -0.36 -3.97 -22.62
CA ASP A 135 -1.74 -3.67 -22.22
C ASP A 135 -1.92 -2.19 -21.86
N PHE A 136 -0.93 -1.61 -21.19
CA PHE A 136 -0.93 -0.18 -20.89
C PHE A 136 -0.90 0.69 -22.15
N VAL A 137 -0.10 0.33 -23.16
CA VAL A 137 -0.05 1.03 -24.46
C VAL A 137 -1.33 0.78 -25.27
N HIS A 138 -1.88 -0.44 -25.25
CA HIS A 138 -3.15 -0.80 -25.88
C HIS A 138 -4.36 -0.07 -25.27
N GLY A 139 -4.31 0.32 -23.99
CA GLY A 139 -5.27 1.25 -23.37
C GLY A 139 -5.31 2.65 -24.01
N GLY A 140 -4.48 2.92 -25.02
CA GLY A 140 -4.49 4.14 -25.82
C GLY A 140 -3.59 5.24 -25.28
N SER A 141 -3.21 6.17 -26.16
CA SER A 141 -2.16 7.15 -25.86
C SER A 141 -2.47 8.03 -24.64
N LEU A 142 -1.55 8.00 -23.68
CA LEU A 142 -1.44 8.91 -22.53
C LEU A 142 -0.33 9.97 -22.74
N ALA A 143 0.28 10.00 -23.93
CA ALA A 143 1.47 10.79 -24.21
C ALA A 143 1.16 12.26 -24.54
N LEU A 144 2.11 13.14 -24.24
CA LEU A 144 2.02 14.59 -24.50
C LEU A 144 1.96 14.93 -25.99
N ASN A 145 2.50 14.09 -26.87
CA ASN A 145 2.48 14.28 -28.33
C ASN A 145 1.12 13.99 -28.99
N LYS A 146 0.10 13.58 -28.21
CA LYS A 146 -1.27 13.34 -28.66
C LYS A 146 -2.00 14.67 -28.96
N THR A 147 -2.97 14.64 -29.88
CA THR A 147 -3.90 15.74 -30.12
C THR A 147 -5.35 15.29 -29.87
N PRO A 148 -6.08 15.89 -28.92
CA PRO A 148 -5.58 16.77 -27.86
C PRO A 148 -4.61 16.02 -26.92
N PRO A 149 -3.70 16.73 -26.22
CA PRO A 149 -2.82 16.11 -25.22
C PRO A 149 -3.60 15.42 -24.10
N ALA A 150 -3.00 14.41 -23.47
CA ALA A 150 -3.55 13.80 -22.26
C ALA A 150 -3.71 14.86 -21.15
N TYR A 151 -4.84 14.81 -20.41
CA TYR A 151 -5.15 15.78 -19.37
C TYR A 151 -5.44 15.12 -18.01
N PRO A 152 -4.77 15.60 -16.94
CA PRO A 152 -3.43 16.17 -16.97
C PRO A 152 -2.39 15.12 -17.43
N SER A 153 -1.14 15.55 -17.54
CA SER A 153 -0.01 14.75 -17.99
C SER A 153 0.25 13.53 -17.09
N PHE A 154 0.51 12.38 -17.69
CA PHE A 154 0.84 11.15 -16.97
C PHE A 154 2.34 11.06 -16.69
N GLU A 155 2.66 10.75 -15.44
CA GLU A 155 4.00 10.68 -14.87
C GLU A 155 4.47 9.23 -14.87
N ILE A 156 5.72 9.02 -15.27
CA ILE A 156 6.35 7.70 -15.27
C ILE A 156 7.76 7.82 -14.69
N HIS A 157 8.09 6.89 -13.82
CA HIS A 157 9.39 6.72 -13.16
C HIS A 157 10.00 5.43 -13.68
N VAL A 158 11.22 5.51 -14.19
CA VAL A 158 11.92 4.40 -14.85
C VAL A 158 13.29 4.23 -14.23
N VAL A 159 13.48 3.08 -13.57
CA VAL A 159 14.76 2.65 -13.01
C VAL A 159 15.34 1.59 -13.94
N GLY A 160 16.60 1.74 -14.32
CA GLY A 160 17.25 0.88 -15.30
C GLY A 160 18.76 0.94 -15.24
N ASN A 161 19.42 0.29 -16.20
CA ASN A 161 20.86 0.43 -16.42
C ASN A 161 21.13 0.96 -17.82
N PHE A 162 22.24 1.66 -17.99
CA PHE A 162 22.88 1.69 -19.29
C PHE A 162 23.50 0.31 -19.54
N VAL A 163 23.36 -0.22 -20.76
CA VAL A 163 24.00 -1.45 -21.21
C VAL A 163 24.51 -1.18 -22.63
N ALA A 164 25.84 -1.10 -22.79
CA ALA A 164 26.48 -0.74 -24.06
C ALA A 164 25.83 0.51 -24.72
N ASP A 165 25.91 1.64 -23.99
CA ASP A 165 25.37 2.96 -24.34
C ASP A 165 23.83 3.09 -24.46
N LYS A 166 23.07 2.00 -24.32
CA LYS A 166 21.58 2.03 -24.34
C LYS A 166 21.00 2.06 -22.94
N LYS A 167 20.05 2.97 -22.68
CA LYS A 167 19.20 2.90 -21.48
C LYS A 167 18.17 1.78 -21.62
N ILE A 168 18.25 0.76 -20.77
CA ILE A 168 17.29 -0.36 -20.69
C ILE A 168 16.62 -0.32 -19.32
N ALA A 169 15.28 -0.28 -19.31
CA ALA A 169 14.49 -0.27 -18.07
C ALA A 169 14.50 -1.65 -17.38
N GLY A 170 14.60 -1.67 -16.05
CA GLY A 170 14.37 -2.86 -15.23
C GLY A 170 13.08 -2.78 -14.42
N LEU A 171 12.74 -1.59 -13.91
CA LEU A 171 11.50 -1.32 -13.16
C LEU A 171 10.84 -0.03 -13.69
N ILE A 172 9.50 -0.05 -13.75
CA ILE A 172 8.71 1.08 -14.25
C ILE A 172 7.46 1.26 -13.37
N TYR A 173 7.23 2.51 -12.97
CA TYR A 173 6.10 2.93 -12.15
C TYR A 173 5.33 4.06 -12.86
N VAL A 174 4.00 4.01 -12.89
CA VAL A 174 3.17 5.02 -13.58
C VAL A 174 2.14 5.64 -12.64
N SER A 175 2.04 6.97 -12.64
CA SER A 175 0.98 7.73 -11.96
C SER A 175 0.48 8.90 -12.83
N GLN A 176 -0.34 9.78 -12.27
CA GLN A 176 -0.71 11.04 -12.92
C GLN A 176 -0.58 12.18 -11.90
N GLN A 177 0.31 13.14 -12.16
CA GLN A 177 0.65 14.24 -11.24
C GLN A 177 0.81 13.78 -9.78
N SER A 178 1.61 12.72 -9.58
CA SER A 178 1.81 12.04 -8.29
C SER A 178 0.49 11.77 -7.54
N THR A 179 -0.50 11.27 -8.28
CA THR A 179 -1.73 10.64 -7.78
C THR A 179 -2.79 11.61 -7.19
N ASN A 180 -2.73 12.91 -7.53
CA ASN A 180 -3.70 13.96 -7.18
C ASN A 180 -4.23 13.88 -5.73
N VAL A 181 -3.33 13.63 -4.78
CA VAL A 181 -3.68 13.30 -3.40
C VAL A 181 -4.32 14.49 -2.69
N GLY A 182 -5.39 14.22 -1.93
CA GLY A 182 -6.03 15.21 -1.08
C GLY A 182 -6.71 14.59 0.14
N ASN A 183 -7.23 15.47 1.01
CA ASN A 183 -7.99 15.08 2.19
C ASN A 183 -8.99 16.17 2.59
N GLY A 184 -10.01 15.80 3.35
CA GLY A 184 -11.05 16.71 3.82
C GLY A 184 -12.27 15.97 4.38
N TYR A 185 -13.28 16.74 4.79
CA TYR A 185 -14.55 16.19 5.28
C TYR A 185 -15.53 15.95 4.14
N ILE A 186 -16.22 14.80 4.15
CA ILE A 186 -17.33 14.53 3.24
C ILE A 186 -18.48 15.50 3.56
N SER A 187 -18.84 16.36 2.60
CA SER A 187 -19.93 17.33 2.70
C SER A 187 -21.25 16.77 2.16
N ARG A 188 -21.19 15.90 1.13
CA ARG A 188 -22.34 15.19 0.56
C ARG A 188 -21.91 13.84 0.00
N ILE A 189 -22.84 12.89 -0.06
CA ILE A 189 -22.73 11.68 -0.87
C ILE A 189 -23.82 11.75 -1.93
N ASP A 190 -23.44 11.63 -3.20
CA ASP A 190 -24.38 11.54 -4.31
C ASP A 190 -24.73 10.08 -4.57
N TYR A 191 -25.75 9.59 -3.87
CA TYR A 191 -26.26 8.23 -4.07
C TYR A 191 -26.74 7.96 -5.51
N THR A 192 -27.04 8.97 -6.32
CA THR A 192 -27.45 8.79 -7.72
C THR A 192 -26.26 8.37 -8.57
N ASN A 193 -25.14 9.10 -8.46
CA ASN A 193 -23.94 8.90 -9.28
C ASN A 193 -22.89 8.00 -8.61
N GLY A 194 -22.99 7.76 -7.30
CA GLY A 194 -21.99 7.03 -6.52
C GLY A 194 -20.75 7.88 -6.17
N ASN A 195 -20.89 9.21 -6.19
CA ASN A 195 -19.80 10.16 -5.95
C ASN A 195 -19.78 10.63 -4.50
N ILE A 196 -18.58 10.87 -3.98
CA ILE A 196 -18.35 11.52 -2.70
C ILE A 196 -17.97 12.98 -2.99
N GLU A 197 -18.62 13.93 -2.32
CA GLU A 197 -18.24 15.34 -2.37
C GLU A 197 -17.51 15.70 -1.07
N VAL A 198 -16.28 16.23 -1.22
CA VAL A 198 -15.44 16.70 -0.13
C VAL A 198 -15.50 18.22 -0.05
N ASP A 199 -15.58 18.76 1.16
CA ASP A 199 -15.60 20.20 1.40
C ASP A 199 -14.30 20.88 0.94
N SER A 200 -14.46 21.88 0.08
CA SER A 200 -13.38 22.74 -0.44
C SER A 200 -13.32 24.11 0.26
N GLY A 201 -14.24 24.38 1.20
CA GLY A 201 -14.55 25.71 1.71
C GLY A 201 -15.53 26.49 0.82
N ASN A 202 -15.92 25.96 -0.35
CA ASN A 202 -16.96 26.52 -1.21
C ASN A 202 -18.07 25.48 -1.47
N PRO A 203 -19.24 25.58 -0.82
CA PRO A 203 -20.34 24.63 -1.01
C PRO A 203 -20.89 24.52 -2.44
N SER A 204 -20.63 25.50 -3.31
CA SER A 204 -21.00 25.47 -4.72
C SER A 204 -19.95 24.82 -5.63
N GLN A 205 -18.77 24.48 -5.09
CA GLN A 205 -17.63 23.88 -5.80
C GLN A 205 -16.91 22.85 -4.91
N PRO A 206 -17.59 21.77 -4.46
CA PRO A 206 -16.93 20.69 -3.72
C PRO A 206 -15.92 19.95 -4.60
N THR A 207 -14.95 19.29 -3.98
CA THR A 207 -14.09 18.34 -4.71
C THR A 207 -14.87 17.05 -4.93
N ILE A 208 -15.12 16.69 -6.18
CA ILE A 208 -15.85 15.48 -6.56
C ILE A 208 -14.87 14.31 -6.63
N ILE A 209 -15.14 13.25 -5.85
CA ILE A 209 -14.43 11.98 -5.86
C ILE A 209 -15.36 10.90 -6.42
N GLN A 210 -14.93 10.22 -7.49
CA GLN A 210 -15.62 9.11 -8.11
C GLN A 210 -14.73 7.87 -7.98
N ILE A 211 -15.21 6.80 -7.35
CA ILE A 211 -14.42 5.57 -7.22
C ILE A 211 -14.25 4.93 -8.61
N ASN A 212 -13.01 4.64 -9.01
CA ASN A 212 -12.65 4.01 -10.28
C ASN A 212 -12.72 2.47 -10.14
N ASP A 213 -13.92 1.93 -10.22
CA ASP A 213 -14.24 0.56 -9.82
C ASP A 213 -15.03 -0.13 -10.95
N PRO A 214 -14.36 -0.78 -11.92
CA PRO A 214 -15.00 -1.46 -13.04
C PRO A 214 -16.01 -2.54 -12.62
N ASN A 215 -15.79 -3.16 -11.45
CA ASN A 215 -16.56 -4.33 -10.99
C ASN A 215 -17.63 -3.99 -9.94
N GLY A 216 -17.69 -2.74 -9.46
CA GLY A 216 -18.62 -2.30 -8.41
C GLY A 216 -18.33 -2.90 -7.02
N ARG A 217 -17.06 -3.26 -6.76
CA ARG A 217 -16.59 -3.83 -5.49
C ARG A 217 -16.91 -2.93 -4.31
N PHE A 218 -16.68 -1.62 -4.40
CA PHE A 218 -16.83 -0.64 -3.32
C PHE A 218 -17.95 0.38 -3.57
N GLY A 219 -18.49 0.46 -4.78
CA GLY A 219 -19.61 1.35 -5.08
C GLY A 219 -20.37 0.94 -6.34
N ARG A 220 -20.83 1.94 -7.10
CA ARG A 220 -21.37 1.70 -8.45
C ARG A 220 -20.24 1.26 -9.37
N ALA A 221 -20.51 0.31 -10.27
CA ALA A 221 -19.57 -0.10 -11.30
C ALA A 221 -19.37 1.03 -12.32
N GLN A 222 -18.17 1.62 -12.36
CA GLN A 222 -17.84 2.78 -13.21
C GLN A 222 -16.32 2.93 -13.35
N SER A 223 -15.84 3.30 -14.53
CA SER A 223 -14.39 3.41 -14.77
C SER A 223 -14.02 4.40 -15.89
N PRO A 224 -13.53 5.61 -15.57
CA PRO A 224 -12.98 6.55 -16.54
C PRO A 224 -11.75 6.03 -17.30
N ASP A 225 -10.86 5.30 -16.63
CA ASP A 225 -9.74 4.55 -17.23
C ASP A 225 -9.40 3.32 -16.37
N PRO A 226 -9.63 2.09 -16.87
CA PRO A 226 -9.38 0.86 -16.10
C PRO A 226 -7.93 0.65 -15.66
N ARG A 227 -6.95 1.33 -16.28
CA ARG A 227 -5.54 1.19 -15.90
C ARG A 227 -5.26 1.74 -14.50
N PHE A 228 -6.06 2.72 -14.07
CA PHE A 228 -5.94 3.40 -12.78
C PHE A 228 -7.12 3.04 -11.84
N SER A 229 -7.69 1.84 -11.98
CA SER A 229 -8.77 1.36 -11.11
C SER A 229 -8.32 1.13 -9.67
N VAL A 230 -9.28 0.96 -8.77
CA VAL A 230 -9.09 0.22 -7.51
C VAL A 230 -8.47 -1.16 -7.78
N ASP A 231 -7.77 -1.69 -6.79
CA ASP A 231 -7.55 -3.13 -6.66
C ASP A 231 -8.86 -3.71 -6.08
N ASP A 232 -9.48 -4.68 -6.76
CA ASP A 232 -10.74 -5.28 -6.33
C ASP A 232 -10.58 -6.64 -5.63
N ALA A 233 -9.35 -7.08 -5.38
CA ALA A 233 -9.02 -8.21 -4.50
C ALA A 233 -8.63 -7.74 -3.08
N ASN A 234 -8.02 -6.56 -2.97
CA ASN A 234 -7.60 -5.92 -1.73
C ASN A 234 -8.51 -4.73 -1.35
N PRO A 235 -8.66 -4.38 -0.05
CA PRO A 235 -9.46 -3.23 0.37
C PRO A 235 -8.71 -1.89 0.17
N THR A 236 -8.62 -1.36 -1.06
CA THR A 236 -8.05 0.00 -1.28
C THR A 236 -9.01 1.14 -0.95
N ILE A 237 -10.30 0.84 -0.83
CA ILE A 237 -11.32 1.74 -0.28
C ILE A 237 -11.62 1.25 1.15
N HIS A 238 -11.04 1.91 2.16
CA HIS A 238 -10.99 1.39 3.52
C HIS A 238 -11.02 2.47 4.62
N ALA A 239 -11.23 2.04 5.86
CA ALA A 239 -11.01 2.84 7.06
C ALA A 239 -9.55 2.69 7.53
N ALA A 240 -9.04 3.60 8.38
CA ALA A 240 -7.64 3.64 8.83
C ALA A 240 -7.14 2.36 9.57
N THR A 241 -8.03 1.41 9.86
CA THR A 241 -7.77 0.06 10.39
C THR A 241 -7.60 -1.02 9.30
N GLY A 242 -7.84 -0.69 8.03
CA GLY A 242 -7.94 -1.64 6.91
C GLY A 242 -9.34 -2.24 6.71
N TYR A 243 -10.36 -1.81 7.46
CA TYR A 243 -11.73 -2.30 7.27
C TYR A 243 -12.32 -1.78 5.94
N PRO A 244 -12.90 -2.62 5.06
CA PRO A 244 -13.40 -2.18 3.75
C PRO A 244 -14.61 -1.25 3.85
N MET A 245 -14.50 -0.10 3.19
CA MET A 245 -15.50 0.97 3.13
C MET A 245 -16.20 1.00 1.76
N CYS A 246 -17.34 1.67 1.66
CA CYS A 246 -18.14 1.67 0.43
C CYS A 246 -19.07 2.88 0.28
N VAL A 247 -19.52 3.14 -0.95
CA VAL A 247 -20.60 4.09 -1.26
C VAL A 247 -21.88 3.30 -1.58
N PRO A 248 -22.99 3.51 -0.85
CA PRO A 248 -24.24 2.80 -1.11
C PRO A 248 -24.76 2.97 -2.54
N ARG A 249 -25.15 1.84 -3.16
CA ARG A 249 -25.61 1.75 -4.54
C ARG A 249 -27.11 2.03 -4.71
N SER A 250 -27.86 2.10 -3.62
CA SER A 250 -29.28 2.49 -3.65
C SER A 250 -29.46 3.98 -3.39
N ILE A 251 -30.44 4.58 -4.07
CA ILE A 251 -30.90 5.95 -3.80
C ILE A 251 -31.91 6.02 -2.64
N SER A 252 -32.45 4.88 -2.19
CA SER A 252 -33.38 4.76 -1.07
C SER A 252 -33.39 3.35 -0.48
N GLY A 253 -33.60 3.24 0.84
CA GLY A 253 -33.44 1.98 1.55
C GLY A 253 -31.97 1.59 1.79
N ASP A 254 -31.75 0.38 2.30
CA ASP A 254 -30.42 -0.12 2.69
C ASP A 254 -29.74 -0.87 1.53
N ASP A 255 -28.41 -0.74 1.38
CA ASP A 255 -27.63 -1.50 0.39
C ASP A 255 -27.13 -2.81 1.02
N ALA A 256 -27.58 -3.96 0.50
CA ALA A 256 -27.19 -5.28 1.01
C ALA A 256 -25.68 -5.58 0.94
N LEU A 257 -24.92 -4.85 0.12
CA LEU A 257 -23.46 -4.94 0.01
C LEU A 257 -22.74 -3.84 0.79
N CYS A 258 -23.44 -2.73 1.10
CA CYS A 258 -22.93 -1.56 1.83
C CYS A 258 -23.90 -1.10 2.94
N PRO A 259 -24.22 -1.95 3.94
CA PRO A 259 -25.38 -1.75 4.78
C PRO A 259 -25.16 -0.71 5.87
N GLN A 260 -26.15 0.17 6.06
CA GLN A 260 -26.18 1.25 7.04
C GLN A 260 -25.91 0.77 8.48
N LYS A 261 -26.31 -0.47 8.83
CA LYS A 261 -26.04 -1.07 10.15
C LYS A 261 -24.53 -1.12 10.49
N ASN A 262 -23.66 -1.17 9.46
CA ASN A 262 -22.22 -1.23 9.62
C ASN A 262 -21.59 0.14 9.96
N ARG A 263 -22.39 1.21 9.93
CA ARG A 263 -22.07 2.51 10.56
C ARG A 263 -23.05 2.75 11.71
N PRO A 264 -22.78 2.17 12.89
CA PRO A 264 -23.67 2.32 14.03
C PRO A 264 -23.78 3.79 14.44
N LYS A 265 -24.99 4.23 14.77
CA LYS A 265 -25.26 5.58 15.26
C LYS A 265 -24.88 5.69 16.73
N VAL A 266 -24.37 6.85 17.13
CA VAL A 266 -24.18 7.18 18.55
C VAL A 266 -25.54 7.10 19.26
N VAL A 267 -25.53 6.71 20.53
CA VAL A 267 -26.75 6.37 21.28
C VAL A 267 -27.70 7.57 21.36
N THR A 268 -28.85 7.44 20.71
CA THR A 268 -30.04 8.26 20.95
C THR A 268 -31.05 7.44 21.76
N PRO A 269 -32.14 8.04 22.28
CA PRO A 269 -33.25 7.28 22.88
C PRO A 269 -33.95 6.29 21.92
N THR A 270 -33.53 6.23 20.65
CA THR A 270 -34.10 5.38 19.59
C THR A 270 -33.09 4.41 18.96
N THR A 271 -31.83 4.38 19.39
CA THR A 271 -30.79 3.47 18.85
C THR A 271 -30.14 2.61 19.94
N THR A 272 -30.06 1.30 19.68
CA THR A 272 -29.47 0.29 20.59
C THR A 272 -28.01 -0.04 20.28
N ASN A 273 -27.49 0.44 19.14
CA ASN A 273 -26.13 0.15 18.67
C ASN A 273 -25.09 1.03 19.37
N ASN A 274 -24.71 0.66 20.60
CA ASN A 274 -23.61 1.32 21.30
C ASN A 274 -22.30 1.29 20.48
N CYS A 275 -21.51 2.37 20.52
CA CYS A 275 -20.17 2.42 19.92
C CYS A 275 -19.22 1.50 20.72
N ARG A 276 -19.27 0.20 20.41
CA ARG A 276 -18.67 -0.87 21.23
C ARG A 276 -17.16 -0.71 21.35
N ASN A 277 -16.63 -0.78 22.56
CA ASN A 277 -15.22 -0.53 22.85
C ASN A 277 -14.43 -1.82 23.18
N PHE A 278 -13.11 -1.75 23.40
CA PHE A 278 -12.26 -2.92 23.64
C PHE A 278 -12.62 -3.65 24.95
N SER A 279 -12.97 -2.91 26.00
CA SER A 279 -13.45 -3.47 27.27
C SER A 279 -14.74 -4.28 27.07
N GLN A 280 -15.71 -3.74 26.31
CA GLN A 280 -16.94 -4.43 25.91
C GLN A 280 -16.72 -5.54 24.88
N ALA A 281 -15.53 -5.62 24.29
CA ALA A 281 -15.08 -6.72 23.44
C ALA A 281 -14.32 -7.81 24.20
N GLY A 282 -14.13 -7.66 25.52
CA GLY A 282 -13.45 -8.65 26.36
C GLY A 282 -11.94 -8.77 26.08
N VAL A 283 -11.31 -7.68 25.63
CA VAL A 283 -9.91 -7.65 25.21
C VAL A 283 -9.09 -6.84 26.20
N THR A 284 -7.87 -7.29 26.52
CA THR A 284 -6.87 -6.46 27.20
C THR A 284 -6.62 -5.19 26.40
N LEU A 285 -6.64 -4.03 27.06
CA LEU A 285 -6.43 -2.75 26.37
C LEU A 285 -5.02 -2.68 25.74
N PRO A 286 -4.89 -2.20 24.49
CA PRO A 286 -3.59 -1.92 23.87
C PRO A 286 -2.88 -0.74 24.56
N ALA A 287 -1.60 -0.51 24.27
CA ALA A 287 -0.81 0.56 24.90
C ALA A 287 -1.33 2.00 24.65
N SER A 288 -2.20 2.20 23.65
CA SER A 288 -2.94 3.46 23.43
C SER A 288 -4.08 3.70 24.43
N GLY A 289 -4.54 2.65 25.14
CA GLY A 289 -5.73 2.68 25.98
C GLY A 289 -7.01 2.29 25.23
N GLU A 290 -8.15 2.69 25.80
CA GLU A 290 -9.50 2.43 25.27
C GLU A 290 -9.85 3.39 24.10
N LEU A 291 -10.81 2.99 23.25
CA LEU A 291 -11.35 3.84 22.19
C LEU A 291 -11.95 5.15 22.74
N SER A 292 -11.74 6.23 21.99
CA SER A 292 -12.27 7.56 22.30
C SER A 292 -13.80 7.54 22.34
N GLN A 293 -14.38 8.21 23.33
CA GLN A 293 -15.82 8.43 23.36
C GLN A 293 -16.25 9.35 22.19
N PRO A 294 -17.44 9.13 21.60
CA PRO A 294 -17.97 10.02 20.56
C PRO A 294 -18.07 11.47 21.02
N ALA A 295 -17.84 12.41 20.10
CA ALA A 295 -17.99 13.83 20.36
C ALA A 295 -19.46 14.21 20.58
N VAL A 296 -19.70 15.31 21.30
CA VAL A 296 -21.05 15.83 21.54
C VAL A 296 -21.68 16.23 20.20
N GLY A 297 -22.86 15.69 19.90
CA GLY A 297 -23.57 15.92 18.63
C GLY A 297 -23.13 15.03 17.46
N GLN A 298 -22.16 14.15 17.64
CA GLN A 298 -21.72 13.18 16.63
C GLN A 298 -22.83 12.16 16.33
N VAL A 299 -23.15 11.96 15.04
CA VAL A 299 -24.27 11.08 14.62
C VAL A 299 -23.87 9.61 14.54
N TYR A 300 -22.68 9.32 14.01
CA TYR A 300 -22.17 7.95 13.78
C TYR A 300 -20.92 7.67 14.59
N CYS A 301 -20.74 6.42 15.04
CA CYS A 301 -19.54 6.01 15.77
C CYS A 301 -18.29 6.17 14.88
N SER A 302 -17.35 7.02 15.31
CA SER A 302 -16.05 7.21 14.64
C SER A 302 -15.04 6.13 15.03
N GLN A 303 -15.28 5.41 16.13
CA GLN A 303 -14.47 4.27 16.59
C GLN A 303 -15.41 3.22 17.21
N PHE A 304 -15.28 1.95 16.83
CA PHE A 304 -16.04 0.82 17.43
C PHE A 304 -15.47 -0.55 17.06
N VAL A 305 -15.81 -1.58 17.86
CA VAL A 305 -15.39 -2.98 17.71
C VAL A 305 -16.60 -3.87 17.40
N MET A 306 -16.70 -4.37 16.17
CA MET A 306 -17.77 -5.28 15.76
C MET A 306 -17.74 -6.60 16.55
N LYS A 307 -18.90 -7.19 16.83
CA LYS A 307 -19.01 -8.58 17.33
C LYS A 307 -18.65 -9.55 16.20
N ARG A 308 -17.90 -10.62 16.46
CA ARG A 308 -17.65 -11.71 15.49
C ARG A 308 -18.99 -12.23 14.95
N PHE A 309 -19.06 -12.67 13.69
CA PHE A 309 -20.33 -13.08 13.07
C PHE A 309 -21.05 -14.21 13.84
N SER A 310 -20.28 -15.15 14.43
CA SER A 310 -20.76 -16.27 15.26
C SER A 310 -20.92 -15.95 16.76
N ASP A 311 -21.15 -14.69 17.11
CA ASP A 311 -21.48 -14.28 18.49
C ASP A 311 -23.00 -14.42 18.73
N ALA A 312 -23.38 -15.33 19.64
CA ALA A 312 -24.78 -15.61 19.97
C ALA A 312 -25.51 -14.43 20.65
N THR A 313 -24.79 -13.37 21.05
CA THR A 313 -25.37 -12.12 21.57
C THR A 313 -25.68 -11.10 20.48
N ARG A 314 -25.55 -11.44 19.20
CA ARG A 314 -25.86 -10.54 18.08
C ARG A 314 -27.35 -10.32 17.89
N THR A 315 -27.72 -9.07 17.65
CA THR A 315 -29.04 -8.66 17.14
C THR A 315 -29.00 -8.51 15.62
N ALA A 316 -30.16 -8.34 14.99
CA ALA A 316 -30.25 -7.95 13.59
C ALA A 316 -29.71 -6.52 13.30
N THR A 317 -29.53 -5.70 14.34
CA THR A 317 -29.00 -4.33 14.22
C THR A 317 -27.49 -4.25 14.38
N ASP A 318 -26.83 -5.24 15.00
CA ASP A 318 -25.38 -5.23 15.22
C ASP A 318 -24.58 -5.14 13.90
N PRO A 319 -23.55 -4.26 13.81
CA PRO A 319 -22.62 -4.21 12.68
C PRO A 319 -22.08 -5.59 12.32
N ASP A 320 -22.08 -5.93 11.04
CA ASP A 320 -21.73 -7.25 10.51
C ASP A 320 -20.32 -7.24 9.92
N PRO A 321 -19.35 -7.96 10.53
CA PRO A 321 -17.96 -7.93 10.09
C PRO A 321 -17.76 -8.60 8.72
N THR A 322 -18.77 -9.26 8.15
CA THR A 322 -18.72 -9.89 6.82
C THR A 322 -19.21 -8.97 5.69
N GLN A 323 -19.61 -7.73 5.98
CA GLN A 323 -20.11 -6.76 5.01
C GLN A 323 -19.28 -5.47 5.04
N GLN A 324 -19.26 -4.70 3.95
CA GLN A 324 -18.56 -3.41 3.90
C GLN A 324 -19.25 -2.37 4.82
N ALA A 325 -18.61 -1.23 5.10
CA ALA A 325 -19.20 -0.15 5.90
C ALA A 325 -19.34 1.14 5.08
N PRO A 326 -20.53 1.79 5.05
CA PRO A 326 -20.69 3.01 4.27
C PRO A 326 -19.78 4.17 4.72
N PHE A 327 -19.33 5.00 3.78
CA PHE A 327 -18.91 6.37 4.11
C PHE A 327 -20.13 7.18 4.58
N GLU A 328 -19.90 8.14 5.49
CA GLU A 328 -20.95 9.03 6.00
C GLU A 328 -20.56 10.51 5.82
N VAL A 329 -21.56 11.37 5.70
CA VAL A 329 -21.35 12.83 5.73
C VAL A 329 -20.75 13.23 7.08
N GLY A 330 -19.65 13.98 7.05
CA GLY A 330 -18.84 14.31 8.21
C GLY A 330 -17.66 13.38 8.49
N ASP A 331 -17.47 12.29 7.73
CA ASP A 331 -16.20 11.55 7.77
C ASP A 331 -15.06 12.40 7.19
N PHE A 332 -13.90 12.35 7.84
CA PHE A 332 -12.66 12.86 7.26
C PHE A 332 -12.00 11.74 6.44
N ILE A 333 -11.77 11.98 5.15
CA ILE A 333 -11.12 11.03 4.25
C ILE A 333 -9.82 11.61 3.68
N SER A 334 -8.88 10.73 3.35
CA SER A 334 -7.80 10.99 2.40
C SER A 334 -8.06 10.17 1.13
N TYR A 335 -7.77 10.71 -0.04
CA TYR A 335 -8.04 10.07 -1.32
C TYR A 335 -6.86 10.22 -2.30
N ALA A 336 -6.77 9.29 -3.26
CA ALA A 336 -5.75 9.26 -4.29
C ALA A 336 -6.35 8.79 -5.62
N GLY A 337 -5.98 9.43 -6.73
CA GLY A 337 -6.51 9.09 -8.04
C GLY A 337 -6.01 9.91 -9.22
N THR A 338 -6.66 9.70 -10.35
CA THR A 338 -6.43 10.38 -11.63
C THR A 338 -7.44 11.51 -11.79
N LEU A 339 -6.99 12.75 -12.05
CA LEU A 339 -7.87 13.87 -12.35
C LEU A 339 -8.46 13.72 -13.75
N PHE A 340 -9.77 13.88 -13.89
CA PHE A 340 -10.48 13.88 -15.16
C PHE A 340 -11.28 15.17 -15.35
N LYS A 341 -11.34 15.63 -16.61
CA LYS A 341 -12.25 16.72 -16.98
C LYS A 341 -13.69 16.29 -16.85
N SER A 342 -14.55 17.21 -16.42
CA SER A 342 -15.97 17.03 -16.61
C SER A 342 -16.31 16.97 -18.10
N ALA A 343 -17.12 15.98 -18.50
CA ALA A 343 -17.69 15.94 -19.85
C ALA A 343 -18.78 17.01 -20.06
N THR A 344 -19.28 17.62 -18.98
CA THR A 344 -20.32 18.66 -18.99
C THR A 344 -19.71 20.02 -18.67
N THR A 345 -19.73 20.93 -19.65
CA THR A 345 -19.21 22.30 -19.50
C THR A 345 -19.84 23.01 -18.30
N GLY A 346 -19.00 23.41 -17.34
CA GLY A 346 -19.42 24.15 -16.13
C GLY A 346 -19.70 23.27 -14.90
N SER A 347 -19.69 21.94 -15.04
CA SER A 347 -19.58 21.02 -13.90
C SER A 347 -18.10 20.88 -13.46
N PRO A 348 -17.81 20.56 -12.19
CA PRO A 348 -16.43 20.42 -11.72
C PRO A 348 -15.71 19.24 -12.37
N ASP A 349 -14.39 19.39 -12.56
CA ASP A 349 -13.46 18.29 -12.79
C ASP A 349 -13.40 17.40 -11.53
N PHE A 350 -13.08 16.12 -11.68
CA PHE A 350 -13.25 15.11 -10.62
C PHE A 350 -12.06 14.16 -10.50
N ILE A 351 -11.86 13.62 -9.29
CA ILE A 351 -10.84 12.61 -9.01
C ILE A 351 -11.43 11.22 -9.23
N SER A 352 -10.91 10.50 -10.22
CA SER A 352 -11.13 9.08 -10.42
C SER A 352 -10.23 8.30 -9.46
N ALA A 353 -10.77 7.97 -8.29
CA ALA A 353 -10.01 7.47 -7.15
C ALA A 353 -9.88 5.94 -7.15
N HIS A 354 -8.65 5.45 -6.97
CA HIS A 354 -8.36 4.03 -6.73
C HIS A 354 -8.14 3.70 -5.25
N THR A 355 -7.86 4.72 -4.41
CA THR A 355 -7.60 4.56 -2.98
C THR A 355 -8.32 5.66 -2.20
N ILE A 356 -9.01 5.27 -1.13
CA ILE A 356 -9.64 6.19 -0.17
C ILE A 356 -9.47 5.60 1.24
N GLU A 357 -8.83 6.36 2.14
CA GLU A 357 -8.70 6.04 3.56
C GLU A 357 -9.62 6.95 4.40
N ALA A 358 -10.60 6.37 5.09
CA ALA A 358 -11.41 7.08 6.09
C ALA A 358 -10.73 7.09 7.47
N ASN A 359 -10.69 8.25 8.14
CA ASN A 359 -10.22 8.39 9.51
C ASN A 359 -11.29 7.89 10.52
N VAL A 360 -11.59 6.59 10.43
CA VAL A 360 -12.59 5.87 11.23
C VAL A 360 -11.93 4.62 11.81
N GLY A 361 -12.11 4.38 13.11
CA GLY A 361 -11.56 3.23 13.82
C GLY A 361 -12.52 2.04 13.82
N ILE A 362 -12.67 1.33 12.70
CA ILE A 362 -13.53 0.13 12.61
C ILE A 362 -12.70 -1.11 12.89
N TYR A 363 -12.94 -1.76 14.04
CA TYR A 363 -12.24 -2.98 14.45
C TYR A 363 -13.16 -4.20 14.31
N THR A 364 -12.61 -5.34 13.94
CA THR A 364 -13.29 -6.63 14.07
C THR A 364 -13.03 -7.22 15.46
N GLN A 365 -13.78 -8.23 15.89
CA GLN A 365 -13.61 -8.83 17.21
C GLN A 365 -12.19 -9.45 17.34
N PRO A 366 -11.32 -8.95 18.22
CA PRO A 366 -9.91 -9.33 18.18
C PRO A 366 -9.65 -10.80 18.53
N GLY A 367 -8.74 -11.44 17.81
CA GLY A 367 -8.48 -12.87 17.82
C GLY A 367 -9.51 -13.71 17.06
N THR A 368 -10.26 -13.14 16.10
CA THR A 368 -11.28 -13.86 15.31
C THR A 368 -11.34 -13.40 13.86
N GLN A 369 -11.93 -14.23 12.98
CA GLN A 369 -12.19 -13.89 11.58
C GLN A 369 -13.66 -13.45 11.37
N PRO A 370 -13.93 -12.59 10.36
CA PRO A 370 -12.97 -11.97 9.46
C PRO A 370 -12.12 -10.89 10.15
N SER A 371 -10.94 -10.69 9.62
CA SER A 371 -9.99 -9.62 9.92
C SER A 371 -9.59 -8.99 8.60
N TYR A 372 -9.35 -7.69 8.58
CA TYR A 372 -8.90 -6.99 7.38
C TYR A 372 -7.57 -6.30 7.65
N LEU A 373 -6.88 -6.00 6.56
CA LEU A 373 -5.54 -5.42 6.53
C LEU A 373 -5.51 -4.31 5.48
N ALA A 374 -4.61 -3.36 5.64
CA ALA A 374 -4.21 -2.45 4.57
C ALA A 374 -2.69 -2.24 4.66
N ILE A 375 -2.01 -2.11 3.51
CA ILE A 375 -0.57 -1.82 3.45
C ILE A 375 -0.40 -0.34 3.10
N GLY A 376 0.51 0.34 3.80
CA GLY A 376 0.89 1.73 3.55
C GLY A 376 2.28 1.83 2.92
N GLU A 377 3.19 2.56 3.57
CA GLU A 377 4.59 2.71 3.17
C GLU A 377 5.36 1.38 3.26
N PHE A 378 6.01 0.92 2.19
CA PHE A 378 6.96 -0.21 2.25
C PHE A 378 7.99 -0.22 1.12
N GLY A 379 9.14 -0.83 1.39
CA GLY A 379 10.24 -1.03 0.45
C GLY A 379 11.23 -2.10 0.92
N VAL A 380 11.92 -2.75 -0.01
CA VAL A 380 12.90 -3.81 0.25
C VAL A 380 14.13 -3.64 -0.63
N GLY A 381 15.34 -3.82 -0.08
CA GLY A 381 16.57 -3.75 -0.86
C GLY A 381 16.84 -5.03 -1.65
N THR A 382 17.64 -4.95 -2.71
CA THR A 382 17.89 -6.10 -3.62
C THR A 382 18.63 -7.27 -2.95
N ALA A 383 19.26 -7.01 -1.79
CA ALA A 383 20.06 -7.97 -1.02
C ALA A 383 21.24 -8.57 -1.80
N ASP A 384 21.90 -7.72 -2.61
CA ASP A 384 23.25 -7.96 -3.14
C ASP A 384 24.22 -8.29 -1.98
N PRO A 385 24.93 -9.44 -1.98
CA PRO A 385 25.89 -9.81 -0.95
C PRO A 385 27.28 -9.19 -1.15
N ALA A 386 27.57 -8.58 -2.32
CA ALA A 386 28.90 -8.11 -2.68
C ALA A 386 29.17 -6.68 -2.20
N VAL A 387 30.24 -6.47 -1.44
CA VAL A 387 30.70 -5.13 -1.00
C VAL A 387 31.39 -4.31 -2.10
N THR A 388 31.54 -4.89 -3.29
CA THR A 388 32.17 -4.28 -4.46
C THR A 388 31.34 -4.66 -5.69
N ALA A 389 30.88 -3.65 -6.44
CA ALA A 389 30.11 -3.81 -7.66
C ALA A 389 30.93 -4.51 -8.75
N ILE A 390 30.23 -5.03 -9.77
CA ILE A 390 30.83 -5.75 -10.92
C ILE A 390 31.91 -4.96 -11.67
N GLY A 391 31.84 -3.62 -11.66
CA GLY A 391 32.83 -2.70 -12.24
C GLY A 391 34.03 -2.39 -11.34
N GLY A 392 34.12 -3.03 -10.17
CA GLY A 392 35.22 -2.84 -9.20
C GLY A 392 35.10 -1.63 -8.27
N ALA A 393 33.94 -0.95 -8.25
CA ALA A 393 33.66 0.14 -7.31
C ALA A 393 33.09 -0.39 -5.98
N ASP A 394 33.51 0.17 -4.85
CA ASP A 394 32.98 -0.21 -3.52
C ASP A 394 31.51 0.26 -3.37
N GLN A 395 30.64 -0.60 -2.81
CA GLN A 395 29.20 -0.32 -2.67
C GLN A 395 28.65 -0.66 -1.26
N GLU A 396 27.67 0.12 -0.76
CA GLU A 396 26.87 -0.27 0.40
C GLU A 396 25.67 -1.13 -0.02
N THR A 397 25.62 -2.35 0.49
CA THR A 397 24.56 -3.32 0.22
C THR A 397 23.34 -3.13 1.13
N GLN A 398 22.16 -3.38 0.57
CA GLN A 398 20.87 -3.09 1.19
C GLN A 398 20.12 -4.36 1.59
N ASP A 399 20.61 -5.05 2.62
CA ASP A 399 19.88 -6.12 3.34
C ASP A 399 18.76 -5.50 4.21
N ARG A 400 17.85 -4.73 3.61
CA ARG A 400 16.89 -3.86 4.32
C ARG A 400 15.45 -4.16 3.91
N ILE A 401 14.54 -4.12 4.88
CA ILE A 401 13.09 -4.03 4.63
C ILE A 401 12.46 -3.01 5.59
N PHE A 402 11.54 -2.22 5.07
CA PHE A 402 10.56 -1.52 5.88
C PHE A 402 9.16 -1.78 5.35
N LEU A 403 8.20 -1.99 6.25
CA LEU A 403 6.80 -2.16 5.90
C LEU A 403 5.90 -1.63 7.00
N GLU A 404 4.86 -0.91 6.60
CA GLU A 404 3.81 -0.41 7.47
C GLU A 404 2.44 -0.93 7.03
N ALA A 405 1.67 -1.47 7.98
CA ALA A 405 0.32 -1.97 7.72
C ALA A 405 -0.64 -1.64 8.86
N SER A 406 -1.94 -1.57 8.55
CA SER A 406 -3.02 -1.51 9.54
C SER A 406 -3.78 -2.83 9.57
N THR A 407 -4.32 -3.22 10.73
CA THR A 407 -5.22 -4.37 10.89
C THR A 407 -6.44 -4.07 11.75
N THR A 408 -7.57 -4.71 11.43
CA THR A 408 -8.79 -4.63 12.23
C THR A 408 -8.77 -5.55 13.46
N ASP A 409 -7.83 -6.51 13.53
CA ASP A 409 -7.62 -7.41 14.67
C ASP A 409 -6.34 -7.03 15.44
N ILE A 410 -6.51 -6.17 16.45
CA ILE A 410 -5.39 -5.67 17.25
C ILE A 410 -4.64 -6.75 18.05
N LYS A 411 -5.23 -7.94 18.24
CA LYS A 411 -4.72 -8.98 19.17
C LYS A 411 -3.82 -10.00 18.47
N THR A 412 -4.04 -10.24 17.19
CA THR A 412 -3.32 -11.27 16.42
C THR A 412 -2.03 -10.69 15.83
N PRO A 413 -0.91 -11.44 15.81
CA PRO A 413 0.30 -11.03 15.09
C PRO A 413 0.06 -10.87 13.58
N VAL A 414 0.76 -9.93 12.97
CA VAL A 414 0.78 -9.73 11.52
C VAL A 414 2.08 -10.32 10.97
N ASP A 415 1.99 -11.15 9.94
CA ASP A 415 3.12 -11.80 9.27
C ASP A 415 3.30 -11.24 7.85
N ILE A 416 4.55 -11.06 7.43
CA ILE A 416 4.93 -10.66 6.07
C ILE A 416 5.53 -11.86 5.35
N TYR A 417 5.15 -12.03 4.08
CA TYR A 417 5.65 -13.04 3.16
C TYR A 417 6.07 -12.40 1.83
N LEU A 418 7.24 -12.77 1.31
CA LEU A 418 7.61 -12.54 -0.08
C LEU A 418 6.96 -13.64 -0.95
N ILE A 419 6.32 -13.28 -2.07
CA ILE A 419 5.64 -14.26 -2.92
C ILE A 419 6.61 -14.74 -4.00
N ASP A 420 7.25 -15.89 -3.77
CA ASP A 420 8.05 -16.56 -4.80
C ASP A 420 7.09 -17.15 -5.85
N VAL A 421 7.35 -16.87 -7.13
CA VAL A 421 6.55 -17.37 -8.25
C VAL A 421 7.41 -18.24 -9.15
N ASN A 422 6.95 -19.45 -9.48
CA ASN A 422 7.69 -20.32 -10.39
C ASN A 422 7.74 -19.71 -11.81
N PRO A 423 8.93 -19.53 -12.42
CA PRO A 423 9.09 -18.84 -13.70
C PRO A 423 8.42 -19.55 -14.88
N THR A 424 8.15 -20.85 -14.78
CA THR A 424 7.47 -21.62 -15.83
C THR A 424 5.98 -21.76 -15.53
N THR A 425 5.62 -22.26 -14.34
CA THR A 425 4.25 -22.72 -14.02
C THR A 425 3.37 -21.70 -13.33
N GLY A 426 3.93 -20.60 -12.81
CA GLY A 426 3.18 -19.58 -12.07
C GLY A 426 2.75 -20.00 -10.66
N ALA A 427 3.16 -21.19 -10.20
CA ALA A 427 2.89 -21.66 -8.84
C ALA A 427 3.52 -20.70 -7.80
N GLN A 428 2.71 -20.28 -6.81
CA GLN A 428 3.13 -19.36 -5.75
C GLN A 428 3.53 -20.10 -4.47
N THR A 429 4.58 -19.58 -3.83
CA THR A 429 5.22 -20.10 -2.62
C THR A 429 5.50 -18.90 -1.70
N ASN A 430 4.88 -18.86 -0.52
CA ASN A 430 4.86 -17.67 0.34
C ASN A 430 6.01 -17.70 1.38
N ARG A 431 7.14 -17.08 1.05
CA ARG A 431 8.35 -17.04 1.90
C ARG A 431 8.18 -16.07 3.06
N TRP A 432 7.96 -16.60 4.24
CA TRP A 432 7.84 -15.83 5.48
C TRP A 432 9.14 -15.06 5.80
N VAL A 433 9.04 -13.76 6.10
CA VAL A 433 10.20 -12.90 6.42
C VAL A 433 10.11 -12.22 7.78
N THR A 434 9.17 -12.65 8.65
CA THR A 434 8.98 -12.08 10.00
C THR A 434 9.20 -13.09 11.15
N PRO A 435 10.26 -13.92 11.17
CA PRO A 435 10.60 -14.73 12.33
C PRO A 435 11.15 -13.87 13.49
N PHE A 436 11.39 -14.47 14.66
CA PHE A 436 11.85 -13.77 15.88
C PHE A 436 13.17 -13.00 15.65
N GLU A 437 14.03 -13.51 14.79
CA GLU A 437 15.33 -12.96 14.44
C GLU A 437 15.20 -11.64 13.66
N MET A 438 14.05 -11.45 12.98
CA MET A 438 13.69 -10.20 12.30
C MET A 438 12.94 -9.23 13.23
N THR A 439 11.94 -9.69 13.99
CA THR A 439 11.02 -8.79 14.73
C THR A 439 11.33 -8.62 16.22
N GLY A 440 12.11 -9.51 16.82
CA GLY A 440 12.37 -9.53 18.26
C GLY A 440 11.14 -9.88 19.13
N GLU A 441 10.06 -10.39 18.52
CA GLU A 441 8.78 -10.73 19.15
C GLU A 441 8.50 -12.23 19.14
N CYS A 442 7.65 -12.71 20.05
CA CYS A 442 7.35 -14.14 20.23
C CYS A 442 8.63 -15.01 20.29
N ASN A 443 9.51 -14.70 21.24
CA ASN A 443 10.79 -15.36 21.45
C ASN A 443 10.60 -16.86 21.82
N PRO A 444 11.07 -17.81 21.00
CA PRO A 444 10.90 -19.24 21.28
C PRO A 444 11.71 -19.70 22.51
N ALA A 445 12.84 -19.06 22.82
CA ALA A 445 13.71 -19.44 23.94
C ALA A 445 13.10 -19.13 25.33
N THR A 446 12.12 -18.22 25.39
CA THR A 446 11.34 -17.92 26.62
C THR A 446 10.00 -18.66 26.67
N GLY A 447 9.70 -19.49 25.67
CA GLY A 447 8.37 -20.06 25.45
C GLY A 447 7.44 -19.10 24.70
N LEU A 448 6.55 -19.68 23.88
CA LEU A 448 5.61 -18.93 23.06
C LEU A 448 4.29 -18.71 23.82
N GLY A 449 3.94 -17.46 24.09
CA GLY A 449 2.67 -17.10 24.70
C GLY A 449 1.48 -17.32 23.76
N THR A 450 0.26 -17.42 24.29
CA THR A 450 -0.96 -17.76 23.53
C THR A 450 -1.22 -16.85 22.32
N ALA A 451 -0.82 -15.57 22.39
CA ALA A 451 -0.95 -14.61 21.28
C ALA A 451 -0.07 -14.97 20.07
N CYS A 452 1.02 -15.71 20.27
CA CYS A 452 1.95 -16.12 19.20
C CYS A 452 1.38 -17.21 18.28
N LEU A 453 0.26 -17.85 18.66
CA LEU A 453 -0.41 -18.95 17.94
C LEU A 453 0.53 -20.13 17.59
N GLY A 454 1.52 -20.39 18.44
CA GLY A 454 2.45 -21.53 18.29
C GLY A 454 3.65 -21.30 17.38
N ALA A 455 3.77 -20.14 16.72
CA ALA A 455 4.93 -19.76 15.91
C ALA A 455 5.74 -18.63 16.58
N SER A 456 7.04 -18.55 16.29
CA SER A 456 7.89 -17.43 16.71
C SER A 456 7.61 -16.17 15.87
N GLY A 457 8.23 -15.04 16.22
CA GLY A 457 8.15 -13.82 15.42
C GLY A 457 6.73 -13.29 15.21
N GLY A 458 6.52 -12.68 14.05
CA GLY A 458 5.36 -11.87 13.72
C GLY A 458 5.49 -10.46 14.27
N ILE A 459 4.62 -9.58 13.79
CA ILE A 459 4.55 -8.17 14.18
C ILE A 459 3.40 -8.01 15.18
N THR A 460 3.76 -7.58 16.39
CA THR A 460 2.84 -7.27 17.50
C THR A 460 2.90 -5.79 17.92
N THR A 461 3.60 -4.94 17.13
CA THR A 461 3.80 -3.50 17.39
C THR A 461 2.50 -2.74 17.64
N GLN A 462 1.40 -3.18 17.05
CA GLN A 462 0.05 -2.67 17.24
C GLN A 462 -0.40 -2.67 18.72
N ASN A 463 0.16 -3.54 19.58
CA ASN A 463 -0.13 -3.57 21.01
C ASN A 463 0.76 -2.65 21.87
N VAL A 464 1.89 -2.16 21.34
CA VAL A 464 2.88 -1.33 22.07
C VAL A 464 3.03 0.10 21.52
N GLY A 465 2.61 0.35 20.28
CA GLY A 465 2.61 1.66 19.64
C GLY A 465 1.46 2.57 20.08
N ALA A 466 1.49 3.81 19.60
CA ALA A 466 0.46 4.81 19.91
C ALA A 466 -0.84 4.67 19.08
N GLN A 467 -0.82 3.85 18.02
CA GLN A 467 -1.97 3.55 17.16
C GLN A 467 -2.26 2.03 17.25
N PRO A 468 -3.38 1.60 17.85
CA PRO A 468 -3.62 0.21 18.22
C PRO A 468 -3.86 -0.74 17.04
N GLN A 469 -4.03 -0.22 15.82
CA GLN A 469 -4.21 -1.01 14.61
C GLN A 469 -2.90 -1.37 13.88
N ARG A 470 -1.75 -0.80 14.29
CA ARG A 470 -0.64 -0.57 13.34
C ARG A 470 0.55 -1.52 13.49
N ALA A 471 0.67 -2.41 12.51
CA ALA A 471 1.87 -3.21 12.29
C ALA A 471 2.98 -2.36 11.65
N ARG A 472 4.21 -2.51 12.15
CA ARG A 472 5.43 -1.92 11.59
C ARG A 472 6.56 -2.94 11.62
N LEU A 473 7.39 -2.90 10.59
CA LEU A 473 8.72 -3.51 10.57
C LEU A 473 9.68 -2.49 9.97
N ARG A 474 10.79 -2.18 10.65
CA ARG A 474 11.91 -1.41 10.09
C ARG A 474 13.25 -2.09 10.40
N ALA A 475 13.61 -3.09 9.59
CA ALA A 475 14.87 -3.82 9.71
C ALA A 475 15.91 -3.21 8.75
N THR A 476 16.90 -2.51 9.30
CA THR A 476 17.95 -1.81 8.52
C THR A 476 19.06 -2.73 8.03
N LYS A 477 19.34 -3.85 8.73
CA LYS A 477 20.24 -4.94 8.28
C LYS A 477 19.64 -6.28 8.76
N ALA A 478 18.91 -6.94 7.89
CA ALA A 478 18.21 -8.20 8.14
C ALA A 478 19.19 -9.38 8.36
N PRO A 479 18.73 -10.50 8.96
CA PRO A 479 19.49 -11.75 8.96
C PRO A 479 19.82 -12.20 7.53
N THR A 480 21.09 -12.48 7.25
CA THR A 480 21.60 -12.82 5.90
C THR A 480 20.82 -13.98 5.28
N GLY A 481 20.41 -13.83 4.02
CA GLY A 481 19.63 -14.82 3.29
C GLY A 481 18.12 -14.78 3.56
N LEU A 482 17.63 -13.98 4.51
CA LEU A 482 16.18 -13.91 4.80
C LEU A 482 15.41 -13.04 3.79
N LEU A 483 16.06 -11.99 3.25
CA LEU A 483 15.49 -11.11 2.22
C LEU A 483 15.99 -11.40 0.80
N SER A 484 17.10 -12.14 0.65
CA SER A 484 17.73 -12.47 -0.63
C SER A 484 16.73 -13.07 -1.64
N GLN A 485 16.88 -12.68 -2.91
CA GLN A 485 15.90 -12.88 -3.98
C GLN A 485 14.53 -12.19 -3.70
N PRO A 486 14.48 -10.86 -3.49
CA PRO A 486 13.23 -10.17 -3.21
C PRO A 486 12.27 -10.16 -4.42
N THR A 487 10.99 -10.35 -4.15
CA THR A 487 9.95 -10.68 -5.13
C THR A 487 9.18 -9.45 -5.60
N ARG A 488 8.56 -9.47 -6.81
CA ARG A 488 7.78 -8.31 -7.29
C ARG A 488 6.59 -8.00 -6.40
N THR A 489 6.02 -9.02 -5.75
CA THR A 489 4.87 -8.89 -4.86
C THR A 489 5.15 -9.48 -3.49
N LEU A 490 4.53 -8.90 -2.47
CA LEU A 490 4.51 -9.42 -1.10
C LEU A 490 3.08 -9.57 -0.59
N ARG A 491 2.93 -10.34 0.49
CA ARG A 491 1.67 -10.58 1.19
C ARG A 491 1.83 -10.24 2.67
N VAL A 492 0.89 -9.47 3.20
CA VAL A 492 0.71 -9.28 4.64
C VAL A 492 -0.48 -10.14 5.06
N VAL A 493 -0.35 -10.87 6.17
CA VAL A 493 -1.34 -11.85 6.64
C VAL A 493 -1.56 -11.68 8.15
N ALA A 494 -2.81 -11.74 8.61
CA ALA A 494 -3.11 -11.87 10.03
C ALA A 494 -2.91 -13.36 10.41
N ARG A 495 -2.09 -13.66 11.43
CA ARG A 495 -1.73 -15.05 11.80
C ARG A 495 -2.94 -15.96 12.13
N SER A 496 -4.10 -15.38 12.40
CA SER A 496 -5.38 -16.07 12.60
C SER A 496 -6.06 -16.53 11.29
N LEU A 497 -5.55 -16.16 10.12
CA LEU A 497 -5.87 -16.75 8.81
C LEU A 497 -5.06 -18.03 8.62
N CYS A 498 -3.73 -17.91 8.67
CA CYS A 498 -2.76 -18.98 8.51
C CYS A 498 -1.56 -18.74 9.44
N VAL A 499 -1.16 -19.77 10.19
CA VAL A 499 0.04 -19.73 11.04
C VAL A 499 1.28 -19.99 10.18
N PRO A 500 2.35 -19.16 10.26
CA PRO A 500 3.58 -19.39 9.52
C PRO A 500 4.24 -20.71 9.91
N GLN A 501 5.18 -21.18 9.07
CA GLN A 501 6.02 -22.34 9.35
C GLN A 501 7.49 -21.92 9.33
N ASN A 502 8.26 -22.40 10.31
CA ASN A 502 9.68 -22.06 10.48
C ASN A 502 10.60 -22.82 9.50
N SER A 503 10.19 -23.02 8.25
CA SER A 503 10.99 -23.75 7.24
C SER A 503 10.65 -23.34 5.81
N LEU A 504 11.55 -23.64 4.87
CA LEU A 504 11.33 -23.47 3.42
C LEU A 504 10.22 -24.37 2.86
N SER A 505 9.78 -25.41 3.59
CA SER A 505 8.64 -26.26 3.19
C SER A 505 7.32 -25.56 3.53
N GLN A 506 6.99 -24.55 2.73
CA GLN A 506 5.88 -23.63 2.97
C GLN A 506 4.50 -24.24 2.65
N THR A 507 4.44 -25.46 2.09
CA THR A 507 3.22 -26.12 1.59
C THR A 507 2.04 -26.11 2.56
N GLY A 508 2.26 -26.15 3.89
CA GLY A 508 1.18 -26.00 4.87
C GLY A 508 0.57 -24.59 4.91
N VAL A 509 1.43 -23.56 4.80
CA VAL A 509 1.02 -22.15 4.69
C VAL A 509 0.42 -21.88 3.31
N ASP A 510 1.06 -22.36 2.25
CA ASP A 510 0.60 -22.16 0.86
C ASP A 510 -0.78 -22.78 0.65
N ASN A 511 -0.99 -24.03 1.08
CA ASN A 511 -2.31 -24.66 1.04
C ASN A 511 -3.34 -23.86 1.84
N CYS A 512 -2.96 -23.31 2.99
CA CYS A 512 -3.86 -22.48 3.81
C CYS A 512 -4.23 -21.15 3.11
N ILE A 513 -3.25 -20.47 2.50
CA ILE A 513 -3.41 -19.19 1.79
C ILE A 513 -4.16 -19.38 0.45
N GLN A 514 -3.87 -20.45 -0.30
CA GLN A 514 -4.62 -20.80 -1.52
C GLN A 514 -6.10 -21.11 -1.21
N ASN A 515 -6.37 -21.73 -0.06
CA ASN A 515 -7.73 -21.94 0.46
C ASN A 515 -8.29 -20.72 1.22
N ALA A 516 -7.61 -19.57 1.27
CA ALA A 516 -8.12 -18.38 1.98
C ALA A 516 -9.41 -17.83 1.35
N SER A 517 -9.66 -18.09 0.07
CA SER A 517 -10.90 -17.77 -0.66
C SER A 517 -12.18 -18.36 -0.02
N ARG A 518 -12.06 -19.32 0.92
CA ARG A 518 -13.16 -19.73 1.81
C ARG A 518 -13.64 -18.62 2.77
N LEU A 519 -12.88 -17.53 2.89
CA LEU A 519 -13.19 -16.30 3.64
C LEU A 519 -13.38 -15.10 2.71
N THR A 520 -13.86 -15.32 1.48
CA THR A 520 -14.41 -14.27 0.62
C THR A 520 -15.66 -13.67 1.28
N VAL A 521 -15.57 -12.40 1.68
CA VAL A 521 -16.60 -11.62 2.38
C VAL A 521 -16.59 -10.18 1.83
N ALA A 522 -17.33 -9.24 2.44
CA ALA A 522 -17.28 -7.81 2.13
C ALA A 522 -17.32 -7.48 0.62
N ASN A 523 -18.30 -8.06 -0.08
CA ASN A 523 -18.54 -7.96 -1.53
C ASN A 523 -17.44 -8.57 -2.44
N GLY A 524 -16.67 -9.55 -1.96
CA GLY A 524 -15.73 -10.33 -2.79
C GLY A 524 -14.27 -10.28 -2.35
N LEU A 525 -13.95 -9.60 -1.25
CA LEU A 525 -12.62 -9.47 -0.69
C LEU A 525 -12.25 -10.70 0.15
N THR A 526 -11.02 -11.21 0.03
CA THR A 526 -10.56 -12.31 0.88
C THR A 526 -10.04 -11.78 2.22
N ALA A 527 -10.75 -12.07 3.31
CA ALA A 527 -10.33 -11.62 4.64
C ALA A 527 -9.03 -12.30 5.13
N GLY A 528 -8.30 -11.59 5.99
CA GLY A 528 -7.11 -12.05 6.69
C GLY A 528 -5.78 -11.86 5.94
N GLN A 529 -5.80 -11.31 4.72
CA GLN A 529 -4.60 -11.00 3.93
C GLN A 529 -4.71 -9.67 3.16
N TYR A 530 -3.56 -9.16 2.72
CA TYR A 530 -3.42 -8.12 1.69
C TYR A 530 -2.22 -8.49 0.81
N VAL A 531 -2.31 -8.33 -0.51
CA VAL A 531 -1.21 -8.55 -1.48
C VAL A 531 -0.88 -7.23 -2.16
N ALA A 532 0.40 -6.88 -2.31
CA ALA A 532 0.81 -5.65 -2.98
C ALA A 532 2.12 -5.82 -3.80
N PRO A 533 2.29 -5.09 -4.91
CA PRO A 533 3.55 -5.01 -5.63
C PRO A 533 4.54 -4.08 -4.91
N VAL A 534 5.83 -4.39 -4.96
CA VAL A 534 6.91 -3.64 -4.29
C VAL A 534 7.23 -2.35 -5.04
N PHE A 535 6.71 -1.22 -4.54
CA PHE A 535 6.91 0.10 -5.14
C PHE A 535 8.31 0.69 -4.95
N GLU A 536 9.06 0.26 -3.94
CA GLU A 536 10.44 0.72 -3.68
C GLU A 536 11.40 -0.47 -3.56
N PHE A 537 12.28 -0.60 -4.55
CA PHE A 537 13.46 -1.47 -4.49
C PHE A 537 14.70 -0.63 -4.16
N ILE A 538 15.36 -0.94 -3.05
CA ILE A 538 16.58 -0.22 -2.61
C ILE A 538 17.81 -0.89 -3.22
N PHE A 539 18.40 -0.26 -4.23
CA PHE A 539 19.61 -0.76 -4.90
C PHE A 539 20.89 -0.46 -4.09
N PRO A 540 22.01 -1.14 -4.36
CA PRO A 540 23.31 -0.76 -3.82
C PRO A 540 23.71 0.66 -4.26
N GLU A 541 24.40 1.40 -3.38
CA GLU A 541 24.91 2.74 -3.67
C GLU A 541 26.44 2.80 -3.51
N GLY A 542 27.11 3.64 -4.31
CA GLY A 542 28.57 3.82 -4.22
C GLY A 542 28.99 4.47 -2.89
N VAL A 543 30.00 3.93 -2.22
CA VAL A 543 30.33 4.32 -0.83
C VAL A 543 30.86 5.74 -0.64
N ARG A 544 31.32 6.43 -1.70
CA ARG A 544 31.78 7.83 -1.63
C ARG A 544 31.27 8.66 -2.81
N PRO A 545 30.90 9.93 -2.59
CA PRO A 545 30.60 10.86 -3.69
C PRO A 545 31.81 11.03 -4.62
N GLY A 546 31.62 10.70 -5.90
CA GLY A 546 32.65 10.78 -6.94
C GLY A 546 33.30 9.44 -7.31
N ASP A 547 32.98 8.35 -6.62
CA ASP A 547 33.24 6.99 -7.11
C ASP A 547 32.40 6.71 -8.39
N PRO A 548 32.78 5.72 -9.24
CA PRO A 548 31.99 5.35 -10.42
C PRO A 548 30.56 4.93 -10.05
N ASN A 549 29.57 5.37 -10.85
CA ASN A 549 28.18 4.94 -10.67
C ASN A 549 28.08 3.40 -10.76
N VAL A 550 27.55 2.77 -9.72
CA VAL A 550 27.28 1.33 -9.70
C VAL A 550 26.05 0.98 -10.54
N PRO A 551 25.91 -0.27 -11.03
CA PRO A 551 24.66 -0.74 -11.61
C PRO A 551 23.54 -0.84 -10.59
N ASN A 552 22.31 -0.71 -11.07
CA ASN A 552 21.15 -1.27 -10.38
C ASN A 552 21.19 -2.80 -10.51
N ASP A 553 21.33 -3.50 -9.38
CA ASP A 553 21.26 -4.96 -9.27
C ASP A 553 19.85 -5.50 -9.57
N PHE A 554 19.58 -5.73 -10.86
CA PHE A 554 18.37 -6.44 -11.29
C PHE A 554 18.58 -7.96 -11.41
N TRP A 555 19.82 -8.47 -11.32
CA TRP A 555 20.11 -9.89 -11.53
C TRP A 555 19.92 -10.75 -10.27
N HIS A 556 19.84 -10.14 -9.08
CA HIS A 556 19.30 -10.81 -7.89
C HIS A 556 17.77 -10.72 -7.78
N LEU A 557 17.08 -10.01 -8.67
CA LEU A 557 15.60 -9.97 -8.72
C LEU A 557 15.06 -11.14 -9.58
N PRO A 558 14.53 -12.23 -8.98
CA PRO A 558 14.19 -13.46 -9.70
C PRO A 558 13.11 -13.26 -10.77
N PHE A 559 12.17 -12.33 -10.54
CA PHE A 559 11.07 -12.04 -11.46
C PHE A 559 11.51 -11.29 -12.72
N ILE A 560 12.63 -10.54 -12.67
CA ILE A 560 13.25 -9.91 -13.85
C ILE A 560 14.08 -10.94 -14.61
N ARG A 561 14.90 -11.70 -13.86
CA ARG A 561 15.91 -12.61 -14.42
C ARG A 561 15.35 -13.92 -14.99
N ASN A 562 14.26 -14.43 -14.43
CA ASN A 562 13.67 -15.71 -14.83
C ASN A 562 12.25 -15.57 -15.38
N GLY A 563 11.58 -14.43 -15.14
CA GLY A 563 10.15 -14.28 -15.36
C GLY A 563 9.30 -14.89 -14.25
N GLU A 564 7.99 -14.91 -14.47
CA GLU A 564 6.98 -15.45 -13.55
C GLU A 564 5.86 -16.13 -14.35
N GLY A 565 5.76 -17.47 -14.28
CA GLY A 565 4.69 -18.22 -14.91
C GLY A 565 4.58 -18.10 -16.43
N ALA A 566 5.69 -18.04 -17.15
CA ALA A 566 5.73 -17.83 -18.60
C ALA A 566 4.86 -18.80 -19.43
N SER A 567 4.57 -20.02 -18.93
CA SER A 567 3.68 -20.98 -19.59
C SER A 567 2.19 -20.81 -19.24
N THR A 568 1.83 -19.79 -18.46
CA THR A 568 0.45 -19.41 -18.13
C THR A 568 -0.02 -18.24 -19.00
N PRO A 569 -1.34 -17.97 -19.13
CA PRO A 569 -1.85 -16.88 -19.96
C PRO A 569 -1.40 -15.48 -19.50
N THR A 570 -1.36 -15.24 -18.19
CA THR A 570 -1.07 -13.92 -17.59
C THR A 570 0.35 -13.77 -17.05
N GLY A 571 1.14 -14.84 -17.06
CA GLY A 571 2.55 -14.80 -16.67
C GLY A 571 3.48 -14.29 -17.77
N VAL A 572 4.72 -14.01 -17.41
CA VAL A 572 5.72 -13.37 -18.28
C VAL A 572 7.04 -14.12 -18.24
N GLY A 573 7.82 -14.03 -19.32
CA GLY A 573 9.21 -14.50 -19.36
C GLY A 573 10.19 -13.56 -18.65
N PRO A 574 11.50 -13.83 -18.72
CA PRO A 574 12.52 -12.89 -18.27
C PRO A 574 12.52 -11.62 -19.14
N LEU A 575 13.04 -10.51 -18.63
CA LEU A 575 13.15 -9.28 -19.42
C LEU A 575 14.16 -9.45 -20.57
N GLU A 576 13.72 -9.12 -21.79
CA GLU A 576 14.52 -9.21 -23.01
C GLU A 576 14.46 -7.86 -23.76
N PRO A 577 15.59 -7.21 -24.09
CA PRO A 577 16.95 -7.49 -23.61
C PRO A 577 17.05 -7.35 -22.07
N THR A 578 18.05 -7.99 -21.48
CA THR A 578 18.36 -7.84 -20.05
C THR A 578 18.75 -6.38 -19.74
N PRO A 579 18.32 -5.82 -18.60
CA PRO A 579 18.82 -4.54 -18.11
C PRO A 579 20.20 -4.67 -17.43
N TRP A 580 21.08 -5.54 -17.97
CA TRP A 580 22.49 -5.73 -17.61
C TRP A 580 23.21 -6.54 -18.72
#